data_AF-A0A1S2FCL9-F1
#
_entry.id   AF-A0A1S2FCL9-F1
#
_cell.length_a   1.000
_cell.length_b   1.000
_cell.length_c   1.000
_cell.angle_alpha   90.00
_cell.angle_beta   90.00
_cell.angle_gamma   90.00
#
_symmetry.space_group_name_H-M   'P 1'
#
loop_
_entity.id
_entity.type
_entity.pdbx_description
1 polymer ?
#
loop_
_entity_poly.entity_id
_entity_poly.type
_entity_poly.pdbx_seq_one_letter_code
_entity_poly.pdbx_strand_id
1 'polypeptide(L)'
;MLKYSTYRSIYENVPVQTMKSPETWIHQLKSRIESIPFIKLLFILLIVASFWTGAYSVFAGGMDKPTGEKQVIVQYGDSLWRIASLHKPADMDTRVYLDSIRRMNGLKGPDIQAGEVLSLPVW
;
A
#
# COMPACT_ATOMS: atom_id res chain seq x y z
N MET A 1 24.12 -17.28 84.69
CA MET A 1 24.07 -18.09 83.44
C MET A 1 23.43 -17.24 82.35
N LEU A 2 24.22 -16.65 81.47
CA LEU A 2 23.71 -15.82 80.37
C LEU A 2 23.38 -16.70 79.16
N LYS A 3 22.15 -16.61 78.66
CA LYS A 3 21.71 -17.28 77.43
C LYS A 3 22.12 -16.41 76.24
N TYR A 4 23.06 -16.88 75.43
CA TYR A 4 23.44 -16.23 74.17
C TYR A 4 22.33 -16.47 73.14
N SER A 5 21.56 -15.44 72.81
CA SER A 5 20.70 -15.46 71.63
C SER A 5 21.56 -15.25 70.40
N THR A 6 21.79 -16.31 69.63
CA THR A 6 22.47 -16.24 68.32
C THR A 6 21.61 -15.41 67.36
N TYR A 7 21.97 -14.14 67.19
CA TYR A 7 21.36 -13.24 66.22
C TYR A 7 21.82 -13.65 64.81
N ARG A 8 21.01 -14.45 64.11
CA ARG A 8 21.23 -14.79 62.70
C ARG A 8 20.62 -13.66 61.86
N SER A 9 21.48 -12.73 61.43
CA SER A 9 21.12 -11.62 60.56
C SER A 9 20.41 -12.16 59.32
N ILE A 10 19.21 -11.64 59.08
CA ILE A 10 18.30 -11.97 57.97
C ILE A 10 18.83 -11.46 56.61
N TYR A 11 20.02 -10.87 56.60
CA TYR A 11 20.76 -10.58 55.37
C TYR A 11 21.46 -11.86 54.93
N GLU A 12 20.66 -12.80 54.45
CA GLU A 12 21.10 -13.75 53.45
C GLU A 12 21.54 -12.91 52.25
N ASN A 13 22.79 -13.08 51.85
CA ASN A 13 23.45 -12.43 50.74
C ASN A 13 22.75 -12.80 49.43
N VAL A 14 21.64 -12.11 49.16
CA VAL A 14 20.97 -12.10 47.86
C VAL A 14 22.02 -11.62 46.86
N PRO A 15 22.35 -12.39 45.81
CA PRO A 15 23.25 -11.91 44.78
C PRO A 15 22.61 -10.66 44.17
N VAL A 16 23.24 -9.51 44.41
CA VAL A 16 22.87 -8.25 43.77
C VAL A 16 23.03 -8.50 42.27
N GLN A 17 21.91 -8.70 41.58
CA GLN A 17 21.88 -8.65 40.13
C GLN A 17 22.22 -7.21 39.76
N THR A 18 23.49 -6.98 39.43
CA THR A 18 23.95 -5.74 38.84
C THR A 18 23.22 -5.58 37.51
N MET A 19 22.10 -4.85 37.55
CA MET A 19 21.40 -4.39 36.36
C MET A 19 22.40 -3.53 35.58
N LYS A 20 23.00 -4.12 34.53
CA LYS A 20 23.96 -3.43 33.66
C LYS A 20 23.32 -2.12 33.22
N SER A 21 23.94 -0.99 33.57
CA SER A 21 23.38 0.31 33.25
C SER A 21 23.29 0.46 31.72
N PRO A 22 22.17 1.00 31.20
CA PRO A 22 21.96 1.18 29.76
C PRO A 22 23.04 2.07 29.10
N GLU A 23 23.75 2.86 29.90
CA GLU A 23 24.86 3.73 29.48
C GLU A 23 25.98 2.95 28.77
N THR A 24 26.33 1.75 29.25
CA THR A 24 27.43 0.95 28.67
C THR A 24 27.05 0.29 27.34
N TRP A 25 25.75 0.04 27.12
CA TRP A 25 25.22 -0.58 25.92
C TRP A 25 25.26 0.37 24.71
N ILE A 26 25.00 1.66 24.94
CA ILE A 26 25.00 2.69 23.90
C ILE A 26 26.41 2.87 23.30
N HIS A 27 27.46 2.77 24.13
CA HIS A 27 28.84 2.88 23.64
C HIS A 27 29.29 1.68 22.79
N GLN A 28 28.82 0.47 23.09
CA GLN A 28 29.13 -0.72 22.29
C GLN A 28 28.39 -0.76 20.94
N LEU A 29 27.23 -0.11 20.86
CA LEU A 29 26.48 0.01 19.61
C LEU A 29 27.15 1.01 18.65
N LYS A 30 27.76 2.06 19.19
CA LYS A 30 28.41 3.12 18.40
C LYS A 30 29.59 2.61 17.57
N SER A 31 30.42 1.73 18.13
CA SER A 31 31.61 1.19 17.42
C SER A 31 31.26 0.22 16.28
N ARG A 32 30.07 -0.37 16.31
CA ARG A 32 29.57 -1.26 15.24
C ARG A 32 28.99 -0.48 14.05
N ILE A 33 28.59 0.77 14.24
CA ILE A 33 28.04 1.64 13.19
C ILE A 33 29.15 2.28 12.34
N GLU A 34 30.29 2.62 12.95
CA GLU A 34 31.42 3.25 12.23
C GLU A 34 32.15 2.33 11.23
N SER A 35 31.97 1.01 11.35
CA SER A 35 32.60 0.02 10.47
C SER A 35 31.72 -0.49 9.34
N ILE A 36 30.47 0.02 9.23
CA ILE A 36 29.60 -0.35 8.14
C ILE A 36 30.02 0.47 6.91
N PRO A 37 30.57 -0.13 5.85
CA PRO A 37 30.90 0.61 4.65
C PRO A 37 29.61 1.20 4.09
N PHE A 38 29.63 2.46 3.65
CA PHE A 38 28.49 3.16 3.03
C PHE A 38 27.76 2.30 1.99
N ILE A 39 28.49 1.42 1.30
CA ILE A 39 27.94 0.50 0.31
C ILE A 39 26.94 -0.50 0.91
N LYS A 40 27.13 -1.00 2.15
CA LYS A 40 26.17 -1.88 2.82
C LYS A 40 24.89 -1.13 3.21
N LEU A 41 25.02 0.13 3.64
CA LEU A 41 23.86 0.99 3.91
C LEU A 41 23.07 1.26 2.62
N LEU A 42 23.77 1.50 1.51
CA LEU A 42 23.17 1.67 0.19
C LEU A 42 22.38 0.41 -0.24
N PHE A 43 22.96 -0.78 -0.06
CA PHE A 43 22.28 -2.05 -0.38
C PHE A 43 21.02 -2.27 0.48
N ILE A 44 21.09 -2.01 1.79
CA ILE A 44 19.93 -2.14 2.69
C ILE A 44 18.82 -1.16 2.29
N LEU A 45 19.18 0.09 1.97
CA LEU A 45 18.23 1.10 1.50
C LEU A 45 17.57 0.69 0.18
N LEU A 46 18.33 0.12 -0.76
CA LEU A 46 17.80 -0.40 -2.03
C LEU A 46 16.80 -1.54 -1.81
N ILE A 47 17.10 -2.47 -0.89
CA ILE A 47 16.21 -3.58 -0.54
C ILE A 47 14.90 -3.02 0.05
N VAL A 48 14.97 -2.09 1.00
CA VAL A 48 13.78 -1.48 1.61
C VAL A 48 12.94 -0.72 0.58
N ALA A 49 13.58 0.04 -0.33
CA ALA A 49 12.88 0.73 -1.41
C ALA A 49 12.18 -0.24 -2.39
N SER A 50 12.82 -1.37 -2.69
CA SER A 50 12.26 -2.42 -3.55
C SER A 50 11.02 -3.07 -2.92
N PHE A 51 11.02 -3.28 -1.60
CA PHE A 51 9.84 -3.76 -0.87
C PHE A 51 8.70 -2.73 -0.84
N TRP A 52 8.98 -1.44 -0.73
CA TRP A 52 7.94 -0.41 -0.80
C TRP A 52 7.30 -0.27 -2.19
N THR A 53 8.06 -0.56 -3.25
CA THR A 53 7.60 -0.44 -4.63
C THR A 53 6.54 -1.49 -5.01
N GLY A 54 6.45 -2.60 -4.26
CA GLY A 54 5.47 -3.66 -4.50
C GLY A 54 4.02 -3.33 -4.10
N ALA A 55 3.80 -2.34 -3.23
CA ALA A 55 2.46 -2.01 -2.70
C ALA A 55 1.66 -1.05 -3.60
N TYR A 56 2.30 -0.37 -4.56
CA TYR A 56 1.62 0.62 -5.40
C TYR A 56 0.85 0.03 -6.59
N SER A 57 1.12 -1.22 -6.99
CA SER A 57 0.47 -1.84 -8.17
C SER A 57 -0.87 -2.52 -7.89
N VAL A 58 -1.20 -2.78 -6.63
CA VAL A 58 -2.41 -3.53 -6.23
C VAL A 58 -3.61 -2.65 -5.86
N PHE A 59 -3.43 -1.34 -5.74
CA PHE A 59 -4.51 -0.39 -5.42
C PHE A 59 -5.17 0.24 -6.65
N ALA A 60 -4.99 -0.34 -7.84
CA ALA A 60 -5.78 0.01 -9.01
C ALA A 60 -7.16 -0.68 -8.93
N GLY A 61 -8.04 -0.12 -8.09
CA GLY A 61 -9.51 -0.16 -8.22
C GLY A 61 -10.18 -1.53 -8.26
N GLY A 62 -10.88 -1.89 -7.16
CA GLY A 62 -11.88 -2.95 -7.13
C GLY A 62 -13.10 -2.65 -8.00
N MET A 63 -12.91 -2.66 -9.32
CA MET A 63 -13.96 -2.72 -10.32
C MET A 63 -13.54 -3.86 -11.23
N ASP A 64 -14.40 -4.86 -11.38
CA ASP A 64 -14.15 -6.03 -12.21
C ASP A 64 -13.50 -5.60 -13.52
N LYS A 65 -12.36 -6.23 -13.83
CA LYS A 65 -11.60 -5.89 -15.03
C LYS A 65 -12.51 -6.22 -16.22
N PRO A 66 -12.76 -5.28 -17.15
CA PRO A 66 -13.65 -5.56 -18.27
C PRO A 66 -13.17 -6.82 -19.00
N THR A 67 -14.06 -7.80 -19.14
CA THR A 67 -13.83 -9.08 -19.81
C THR A 67 -13.50 -8.88 -21.30
N GLY A 68 -13.90 -7.75 -21.88
CA GLY A 68 -13.55 -7.36 -23.24
C GLY A 68 -13.87 -5.92 -23.59
N GLU A 69 -13.60 -5.57 -24.86
CA GLU A 69 -13.89 -4.26 -25.44
C GLU A 69 -14.82 -4.43 -26.65
N LYS A 70 -15.88 -3.63 -26.72
CA LYS A 70 -16.80 -3.57 -27.85
C LYS A 70 -16.68 -2.22 -28.54
N GLN A 71 -16.38 -2.21 -29.83
CA GLN A 71 -16.35 -0.98 -30.61
C GLN A 71 -17.74 -0.63 -31.15
N VAL A 72 -18.14 0.64 -31.00
CA VAL A 72 -19.41 1.17 -31.50
C VAL A 72 -19.15 2.47 -32.25
N ILE A 73 -19.71 2.58 -33.46
CA ILE A 73 -19.64 3.80 -34.26
C ILE A 73 -20.77 4.74 -33.81
N VAL A 74 -20.43 5.97 -33.49
CA VAL A 74 -21.38 7.01 -33.09
C VAL A 74 -22.20 7.46 -34.31
N GLN A 75 -23.52 7.41 -34.21
CA GLN A 75 -24.41 7.89 -35.28
C GLN A 75 -24.87 9.32 -35.01
N TYR A 76 -25.40 9.97 -36.05
CA TYR A 76 -25.94 11.32 -35.91
C TYR A 76 -27.14 11.34 -34.96
N GLY A 77 -27.10 12.22 -33.96
CA GLY A 77 -28.13 12.31 -32.92
C GLY A 77 -27.93 11.36 -31.73
N ASP A 78 -26.86 10.57 -31.71
CA ASP A 78 -26.47 9.86 -30.50
C ASP A 78 -25.86 10.80 -29.46
N SER A 79 -26.10 10.47 -28.19
CA SER A 79 -25.37 11.05 -27.07
C SER A 79 -24.62 9.96 -26.34
N LEU A 80 -23.51 10.34 -25.70
CA LEU A 80 -22.71 9.40 -24.92
C LEU A 80 -23.56 8.72 -23.83
N TRP A 81 -24.50 9.46 -23.25
CA TRP A 81 -25.46 8.92 -22.29
C TRP A 81 -26.39 7.86 -22.88
N ARG A 82 -26.91 8.09 -24.10
CA ARG A 82 -27.78 7.12 -24.78
C ARG A 82 -27.03 5.81 -25.08
N ILE A 83 -25.81 5.92 -25.59
CA ILE A 83 -24.95 4.78 -25.88
C ILE A 83 -24.62 4.01 -24.59
N ALA A 84 -24.27 4.73 -23.53
CA ALA A 84 -23.97 4.15 -22.22
C ALA A 84 -25.19 3.42 -21.64
N SER A 85 -26.36 4.05 -21.64
CA SER A 85 -27.59 3.46 -21.11
C SER A 85 -28.01 2.17 -21.83
N LEU A 86 -27.67 2.05 -23.13
CA LEU A 86 -28.02 0.89 -23.94
C LEU A 86 -27.06 -0.30 -23.73
N HIS A 87 -25.80 -0.03 -23.39
CA HIS A 87 -24.74 -1.02 -23.32
C HIS A 87 -24.26 -1.35 -21.91
N LYS A 88 -24.78 -0.67 -20.87
CA LYS A 88 -24.40 -0.93 -19.49
C LYS A 88 -24.87 -2.33 -19.02
N PRO A 89 -24.15 -2.97 -18.09
CA PRO A 89 -24.66 -4.14 -17.40
C PRO A 89 -25.84 -3.79 -16.48
N ALA A 90 -26.64 -4.79 -16.12
CA ALA A 90 -27.86 -4.61 -15.32
C ALA A 90 -27.56 -3.98 -13.94
N ASP A 91 -26.47 -4.41 -13.32
CA ASP A 91 -26.11 -4.06 -11.94
C ASP A 91 -25.25 -2.78 -11.82
N MET A 92 -24.98 -2.07 -12.91
CA MET A 92 -24.18 -0.84 -12.92
C MET A 92 -25.02 0.41 -13.22
N ASP A 93 -24.72 1.51 -12.52
CA ASP A 93 -25.26 2.83 -12.83
C ASP A 93 -24.66 3.34 -14.15
N THR A 94 -25.50 3.91 -15.01
CA THR A 94 -25.12 4.56 -16.27
C THR A 94 -24.01 5.60 -16.06
N ARG A 95 -23.99 6.34 -14.94
CA ARG A 95 -22.95 7.34 -14.65
C ARG A 95 -21.57 6.72 -14.47
N VAL A 96 -21.50 5.60 -13.76
CA VAL A 96 -20.26 4.86 -13.55
C VAL A 96 -19.76 4.33 -14.88
N TYR A 97 -20.66 3.77 -15.68
CA TYR A 97 -20.34 3.28 -17.02
C TYR A 97 -19.85 4.39 -17.96
N LEU A 98 -20.48 5.57 -17.91
CA LEU A 98 -20.09 6.75 -18.67
C LEU A 98 -18.63 7.13 -18.38
N ASP A 99 -18.24 7.16 -17.11
CA ASP A 99 -16.87 7.49 -16.72
C ASP A 99 -15.89 6.41 -17.17
N SER A 100 -16.28 5.13 -17.16
CA SER A 100 -15.46 4.04 -17.72
C SER A 100 -15.21 4.25 -19.22
N ILE A 101 -16.25 4.56 -19.99
CA ILE A 101 -16.16 4.84 -21.44
C ILE A 101 -15.25 6.06 -21.68
N ARG A 102 -15.43 7.14 -20.92
CA ARG A 102 -14.62 8.36 -21.05
C ARG A 102 -13.14 8.09 -20.81
N ARG A 103 -12.82 7.35 -19.75
CA ARG A 103 -11.44 6.98 -19.42
C ARG A 103 -10.82 6.09 -20.48
N MET A 104 -11.57 5.12 -21.00
CA MET A 104 -11.10 4.20 -22.04
C MET A 104 -10.82 4.91 -23.37
N ASN A 105 -11.64 5.90 -23.75
CA ASN A 105 -11.51 6.64 -25.01
C ASN A 105 -10.76 7.98 -24.88
N GLY A 106 -10.29 8.35 -23.69
CA GLY A 106 -9.61 9.63 -23.47
C GLY A 106 -10.49 10.87 -23.64
N LEU A 107 -11.81 10.73 -23.49
CA LEU A 107 -12.76 11.82 -23.68
C LEU A 107 -12.72 12.81 -22.52
N LYS A 108 -12.52 14.10 -22.84
CA LYS A 108 -12.48 15.18 -21.84
C LYS A 108 -13.87 15.53 -21.29
N GLY A 109 -14.92 15.31 -22.08
CA GLY A 109 -16.30 15.66 -21.75
C GLY A 109 -17.31 14.63 -22.26
N PRO A 110 -18.61 14.97 -22.23
CA PRO A 110 -19.68 14.15 -22.79
C PRO A 110 -19.85 14.33 -24.31
N ASP A 111 -19.14 15.28 -24.90
CA ASP A 111 -19.22 15.59 -26.33
C ASP A 111 -18.58 14.47 -27.15
N ILE A 112 -19.36 13.95 -28.10
CA ILE A 112 -18.95 12.93 -29.06
C ILE A 112 -19.37 13.35 -30.46
N GLN A 113 -18.63 12.95 -31.47
CA GLN A 113 -18.91 13.31 -32.86
C GLN A 113 -19.43 12.12 -33.65
N ALA A 114 -20.36 12.36 -34.58
CA ALA A 114 -20.83 11.31 -35.47
C ALA A 114 -19.67 10.78 -36.35
N GLY A 115 -19.60 9.47 -36.50
CA GLY A 115 -18.50 8.77 -37.20
C GLY A 115 -17.31 8.41 -36.31
N GLU A 116 -17.28 8.86 -35.05
CA GLU A 116 -16.28 8.44 -34.07
C GLU A 116 -16.48 6.98 -33.67
N VAL A 117 -15.38 6.25 -33.44
CA VAL A 117 -15.41 4.87 -32.95
C VAL A 117 -15.13 4.90 -31.44
N LEU A 118 -16.11 4.48 -30.65
CA LEU A 118 -16.00 4.39 -29.20
C LEU A 118 -15.75 2.94 -28.77
N SER A 119 -14.71 2.72 -27.97
CA SER A 119 -14.46 1.47 -27.26
C SER A 119 -15.26 1.45 -25.96
N LEU A 120 -16.17 0.48 -25.83
CA LEU A 120 -17.01 0.30 -24.66
C LEU A 120 -16.50 -0.91 -23.83
N PRO A 121 -16.36 -0.78 -22.51
CA PRO A 121 -16.02 -1.91 -21.65
C PRO A 121 -17.19 -2.91 -21.58
N VAL A 122 -16.87 -4.20 -21.67
CA VAL A 122 -17.81 -5.31 -21.47
C VAL A 122 -17.38 -6.06 -20.22
N TRP A 123 -18.32 -6.37 -19.34
CA TRP A 123 -18.11 -7.22 -18.15
C TRP A 123 -18.75 -8.58 -18.35
#